data_AF-A0A067BQM4-F1
#
_entry.id   AF-A0A067BQM4-F1
#
_cell.length_a   1.000
_cell.length_b   1.000
_cell.length_c   1.000
_cell.angle_alpha   90.00
_cell.angle_beta   90.00
_cell.angle_gamma   90.00
#
_symmetry.space_group_name_H-M   'P 1'
#
loop_
_entity.id
_entity.type
_entity.pdbx_description
1 polymer ?
#
loop_
_entity_poly.entity_id
_entity_poly.type
_entity_poly.pdbx_seq_one_letter_code
_entity_poly.pdbx_strand_id
1 'polypeptide(L)'
;MAQNVVALLVFALAVAVLGQSSTGIATTYGGPEGSPPGDGNCNLMDWLPMSTNGYHVAINTVQWALGKHCGRCVQIQCVDAGCTKNTVAVAQITDHCPGCENGDLDMALPVFQATTGHTTGRWKVQWSFVDCPVQGGVKICAKVGSSQWWLAVQPTNTVNGVASMSVNGPTCPLFGGTAYYFQAQQTAPLGSTQISMTSFSGDMITANVALQPGQCTQLSQQFKTGGASPANPQPQPQPQPQPAPQPAPASVPVAPLSIASRLQLPLTLTTSSSKGILEYYSGIYMGDNTYSANFVWTYNAGTQQLQSRSAPNQCLDAYRGGDGNMYLHTWTCDESNSNQKWIVSGSSVKHATHNNLCMDANPSAANNAVQVWPCVLGNSNQMIAVASVMLHVGISMRSQNVVFAANQDSSVSFRPPSPSFNALASDQGALWTFDHVQNTIKSELTGLCLDAYRGSNGAPVHTYSCSLSNGNQQWQYDPSSKAIKHMIHKGFCLDMDLGSKKAQLWQCSGGASQQFGYEK
;
A
#
# COMPACT_ATOMS: atom_id res chain seq x y z
N MET A 1 35.80 -62.89 -23.00
CA MET A 1 34.75 -62.31 -23.86
C MET A 1 33.60 -61.90 -22.96
N ALA A 2 33.58 -60.63 -22.54
CA ALA A 2 32.55 -60.07 -21.69
C ALA A 2 31.37 -59.64 -22.56
N GLN A 3 30.17 -60.18 -22.29
CA GLN A 3 28.93 -59.77 -22.95
C GLN A 3 28.25 -58.70 -22.10
N ASN A 4 28.06 -57.54 -22.73
CA ASN A 4 27.44 -56.34 -22.19
C ASN A 4 25.97 -56.58 -21.85
N VAL A 5 25.60 -56.37 -20.58
CA VAL A 5 24.20 -56.19 -20.17
C VAL A 5 23.86 -54.72 -20.37
N VAL A 6 23.10 -54.43 -21.43
CA VAL A 6 22.50 -53.11 -21.65
C VAL A 6 21.23 -53.03 -20.80
N ALA A 7 21.27 -52.23 -19.73
CA ALA A 7 20.10 -51.88 -18.96
C ALA A 7 19.17 -50.98 -19.79
N LEU A 8 17.95 -51.46 -20.09
CA LEU A 8 16.89 -50.61 -20.61
C LEU A 8 16.46 -49.62 -19.53
N LEU A 9 16.91 -48.37 -19.66
CA LEU A 9 16.34 -47.22 -18.98
C LEU A 9 14.94 -46.97 -19.56
N VAL A 10 13.92 -47.39 -18.82
CA VAL A 10 12.54 -46.92 -19.04
C VAL A 10 12.52 -45.45 -18.65
N PHE A 11 12.62 -44.56 -19.63
CA PHE A 11 12.26 -43.16 -19.45
C PHE A 11 10.76 -43.11 -19.13
N ALA A 12 10.43 -42.90 -17.86
CA ALA A 12 9.13 -42.40 -17.50
C ALA A 12 9.00 -41.01 -18.15
N LEU A 13 8.25 -40.91 -19.25
CA LEU A 13 7.80 -39.63 -19.75
C LEU A 13 6.99 -38.99 -18.63
N ALA A 14 7.56 -37.97 -18.00
CA ALA A 14 6.81 -37.07 -17.15
C ALA A 14 5.72 -36.45 -18.02
N VAL A 15 4.47 -36.86 -17.79
CA VAL A 15 3.31 -36.15 -18.32
C VAL A 15 3.38 -34.77 -17.67
N ALA A 16 3.79 -33.76 -18.45
CA ALA A 16 3.77 -32.37 -18.05
C ALA A 16 2.30 -31.97 -17.86
N VAL A 17 1.81 -32.08 -16.63
CA VAL A 17 0.55 -31.46 -16.24
C VAL A 17 0.80 -29.95 -16.26
N LEU A 18 0.12 -29.24 -17.15
CA LEU A 18 0.21 -27.78 -17.28
C LEU A 18 -0.40 -27.11 -16.04
N GLY A 19 0.34 -27.11 -14.93
CA GLY A 19 0.22 -26.05 -13.94
C GLY A 19 0.58 -24.74 -14.62
N GLN A 20 -0.18 -23.67 -14.35
CA GLN A 20 0.07 -22.36 -14.93
C GLN A 20 1.44 -21.86 -14.47
N SER A 21 2.47 -22.12 -15.27
CA SER A 21 3.84 -21.71 -14.98
C SER A 21 3.99 -20.23 -15.26
N SER A 22 4.71 -19.56 -14.38
CA SER A 22 5.04 -18.14 -14.50
C SER A 22 6.49 -18.01 -14.95
N THR A 23 6.78 -16.99 -15.73
CA THR A 23 8.14 -16.64 -16.13
C THR A 23 8.36 -15.18 -15.81
N GLY A 24 9.49 -14.87 -15.18
CA GLY A 24 9.85 -13.51 -14.81
C GLY A 24 11.31 -13.40 -14.42
N ILE A 25 11.67 -12.23 -13.89
CA ILE A 25 13.01 -11.90 -13.42
C ILE A 25 13.10 -12.25 -11.93
N ALA A 26 14.16 -12.99 -11.61
CA ALA A 26 14.60 -13.26 -10.27
C ALA A 26 15.65 -12.23 -9.83
N THR A 27 15.42 -11.62 -8.67
CA THR A 27 16.42 -10.84 -7.91
C THR A 27 16.68 -11.47 -6.56
N THR A 28 17.62 -10.90 -5.79
CA THR A 28 17.91 -11.34 -4.42
C THR A 28 17.80 -10.18 -3.44
N TYR A 29 17.34 -10.48 -2.22
CA TYR A 29 17.23 -9.53 -1.11
C TYR A 29 17.80 -10.08 0.20
N GLY A 30 17.99 -9.18 1.17
CA GLY A 30 18.53 -9.50 2.49
C GLY A 30 20.05 -9.70 2.52
N GLY A 31 20.58 -9.98 3.72
CA GLY A 31 21.99 -10.36 3.90
C GLY A 31 22.27 -11.78 3.39
N PRO A 32 23.44 -12.38 3.72
CA PRO A 32 23.84 -13.70 3.23
C PRO A 32 22.83 -14.83 3.49
N GLU A 33 22.00 -14.67 4.52
CA GLU A 33 20.98 -15.63 4.95
C GLU A 33 19.54 -15.24 4.53
N GLY A 34 19.35 -14.08 3.88
CA GLY A 34 18.04 -13.46 3.68
C GLY A 34 17.56 -12.66 4.90
N SER A 35 16.35 -12.08 4.82
CA SER A 35 15.64 -11.58 6.01
C SER A 35 14.98 -12.74 6.76
N PRO A 36 14.83 -12.69 8.10
CA PRO A 36 14.13 -13.73 8.84
C PRO A 36 12.75 -14.05 8.23
N PRO A 37 12.36 -15.33 8.06
CA PRO A 37 11.09 -15.69 7.39
C PRO A 37 9.83 -15.09 8.03
N GLY A 38 9.89 -14.74 9.32
CA GLY A 38 8.80 -14.09 10.06
C GLY A 38 8.68 -12.58 9.84
N ASP A 39 9.72 -11.91 9.34
CA ASP A 39 9.75 -10.44 9.21
C ASP A 39 9.13 -9.95 7.88
N GLY A 40 8.84 -10.86 6.95
CA GLY A 40 8.17 -10.55 5.69
C GLY A 40 6.69 -10.21 5.87
N ASN A 41 6.06 -9.68 4.81
CA ASN A 41 4.65 -9.26 4.77
C ASN A 41 3.65 -10.42 5.01
N CYS A 42 4.10 -11.69 4.97
CA CYS A 42 3.26 -12.79 5.44
C CYS A 42 3.17 -12.86 6.98
N ASN A 43 4.13 -12.31 7.72
CA ASN A 43 4.19 -12.28 9.18
C ASN A 43 3.90 -13.67 9.79
N LEU A 44 4.65 -14.67 9.31
CA LEU A 44 4.48 -16.07 9.70
C LEU A 44 4.93 -16.25 11.16
N MET A 45 4.02 -16.72 12.02
CA MET A 45 4.33 -17.14 13.39
C MET A 45 5.13 -18.44 13.42
N ASP A 46 4.99 -19.25 12.38
CA ASP A 46 5.73 -20.49 12.19
C ASP A 46 5.93 -20.75 10.69
N TRP A 47 7.10 -21.28 10.33
CA TRP A 47 7.53 -21.45 8.94
C TRP A 47 8.20 -22.81 8.73
N LEU A 48 8.40 -23.19 7.48
CA LEU A 48 9.02 -24.48 7.16
C LEU A 48 10.51 -24.45 7.48
N PRO A 49 11.11 -25.57 7.94
CA PRO A 49 12.54 -25.64 8.24
C PRO A 49 13.45 -25.19 7.07
N MET A 50 13.00 -25.39 5.82
CA MET A 50 13.74 -24.92 4.64
C MET A 50 13.87 -23.39 4.59
N SER A 51 12.87 -22.65 5.08
CA SER A 51 12.90 -21.18 5.12
C SER A 51 13.96 -20.66 6.09
N THR A 52 14.24 -21.36 7.19
CA THR A 52 15.37 -21.04 8.08
C THR A 52 16.72 -21.16 7.38
N ASN A 53 16.82 -21.99 6.33
CA ASN A 53 18.02 -22.16 5.52
C ASN A 53 18.03 -21.24 4.28
N GLY A 54 17.20 -20.18 4.26
CA GLY A 54 17.11 -19.24 3.14
C GLY A 54 16.40 -19.77 1.90
N TYR A 55 15.56 -20.82 2.03
CA TYR A 55 14.69 -21.29 0.94
C TYR A 55 13.30 -20.65 1.04
N HIS A 56 13.28 -19.32 0.89
CA HIS A 56 12.07 -18.53 0.87
C HIS A 56 12.15 -17.38 -0.15
N VAL A 57 10.98 -16.87 -0.54
CA VAL A 57 10.83 -15.85 -1.58
C VAL A 57 9.76 -14.82 -1.22
N ALA A 58 9.94 -13.62 -1.75
CA ALA A 58 8.90 -12.64 -1.95
C ALA A 58 8.34 -12.76 -3.37
N ILE A 59 7.02 -12.74 -3.52
CA ILE A 59 6.36 -12.78 -4.84
C ILE A 59 5.68 -11.45 -5.14
N ASN A 60 5.48 -11.16 -6.43
CA ASN A 60 4.86 -9.91 -6.88
C ASN A 60 3.42 -9.73 -6.36
N THR A 61 2.95 -8.48 -6.37
CA THR A 61 1.64 -8.09 -5.82
C THR A 61 0.46 -8.88 -6.37
N VAL A 62 0.46 -9.18 -7.67
CA VAL A 62 -0.65 -9.88 -8.33
C VAL A 62 -0.74 -11.31 -7.83
N GLN A 63 0.40 -12.01 -7.80
CA GLN A 63 0.46 -13.43 -7.43
C GLN A 63 0.52 -13.64 -5.91
N TRP A 64 0.86 -12.61 -5.13
CA TRP A 64 0.72 -12.59 -3.67
C TRP A 64 -0.75 -12.54 -3.22
N ALA A 65 -1.61 -11.90 -4.02
CA ALA A 65 -3.06 -11.83 -3.84
C ALA A 65 -3.48 -11.47 -2.40
N LEU A 66 -3.00 -10.33 -1.89
CA LEU A 66 -3.29 -9.82 -0.55
C LEU A 66 -2.88 -10.76 0.60
N GLY A 67 -1.90 -11.63 0.36
CA GLY A 67 -1.41 -12.61 1.34
C GLY A 67 -2.09 -13.97 1.24
N LYS A 68 -3.04 -14.16 0.31
CA LYS A 68 -3.74 -15.43 0.13
C LYS A 68 -2.79 -16.59 -0.22
N HIS A 69 -1.65 -16.28 -0.84
CA HIS A 69 -0.63 -17.28 -1.20
C HIS A 69 0.51 -17.42 -0.18
N CYS A 70 0.45 -16.69 0.95
CA CYS A 70 1.44 -16.81 2.01
C CYS A 70 1.51 -18.24 2.58
N GLY A 71 2.73 -18.67 2.90
CA GLY A 71 2.99 -20.01 3.42
C GLY A 71 2.96 -21.14 2.38
N ARG A 72 2.45 -20.88 1.16
CA ARG A 72 2.52 -21.84 0.03
C ARG A 72 3.93 -21.95 -0.51
N CYS A 73 4.20 -23.00 -1.29
CA CYS A 73 5.51 -23.24 -1.88
C CYS A 73 5.50 -23.07 -3.39
N VAL A 74 6.64 -22.67 -3.94
CA VAL A 74 6.89 -22.56 -5.37
C VAL A 74 8.10 -23.41 -5.75
N GLN A 75 8.04 -24.03 -6.92
CA GLN A 75 9.18 -24.68 -7.55
C GLN A 75 9.75 -23.75 -8.62
N ILE A 76 11.06 -23.49 -8.57
CA ILE A 76 11.74 -22.45 -9.35
C ILE A 76 12.87 -23.08 -10.16
N GLN A 77 13.03 -22.67 -11.40
CA GLN A 77 14.12 -23.06 -12.28
C GLN A 77 14.65 -21.85 -13.05
N CYS A 78 15.98 -21.69 -13.14
CA CYS A 78 16.54 -20.67 -14.03
C CYS A 78 16.40 -21.07 -15.50
N VAL A 79 15.89 -20.16 -16.33
CA VAL A 79 15.75 -20.36 -17.79
C VAL A 79 16.58 -19.35 -18.58
N ASP A 80 17.43 -18.59 -17.90
CA ASP A 80 18.37 -17.65 -18.50
C ASP A 80 19.62 -18.38 -19.02
N ALA A 81 20.10 -17.99 -20.20
CA ALA A 81 21.30 -18.58 -20.80
C ALA A 81 22.57 -18.31 -19.99
N GLY A 82 22.59 -17.24 -19.19
CA GLY A 82 23.74 -16.89 -18.35
C GLY A 82 23.80 -17.59 -17.00
N CYS A 83 22.81 -18.43 -16.65
CA CYS A 83 22.82 -19.17 -15.39
C CYS A 83 23.89 -20.28 -15.38
N THR A 84 24.69 -20.32 -14.30
CA THR A 84 25.76 -21.32 -14.12
C THR A 84 25.27 -22.56 -13.37
N LYS A 85 24.08 -22.47 -12.76
CA LYS A 85 23.31 -23.61 -12.27
C LYS A 85 21.91 -23.58 -12.88
N ASN A 86 21.31 -24.76 -13.01
CA ASN A 86 19.94 -24.91 -13.45
C ASN A 86 19.18 -25.90 -12.56
N THR A 87 19.47 -25.83 -11.26
CA THR A 87 18.85 -26.68 -10.26
C THR A 87 17.42 -26.24 -10.03
N VAL A 88 16.49 -27.20 -10.01
CA VAL A 88 15.12 -26.96 -9.59
C VAL A 88 15.08 -26.87 -8.07
N ALA A 89 14.67 -25.72 -7.53
CA ALA A 89 14.57 -25.49 -6.09
C ALA A 89 13.12 -25.27 -5.66
N VAL A 90 12.78 -25.65 -4.42
CA VAL A 90 11.47 -25.37 -3.80
C VAL A 90 11.68 -24.34 -2.68
N ALA A 91 10.84 -23.31 -2.64
CA ALA A 91 10.92 -22.25 -1.64
C ALA A 91 9.53 -21.87 -1.10
N GLN A 92 9.49 -21.39 0.15
CA GLN A 92 8.27 -20.93 0.80
C GLN A 92 8.02 -19.45 0.49
N ILE A 93 6.78 -19.09 0.21
CA ILE A 93 6.37 -17.70 0.08
C ILE A 93 6.22 -17.10 1.48
N THR A 94 7.13 -16.20 1.84
CA THR A 94 7.16 -15.55 3.17
C THR A 94 7.02 -14.04 3.10
N ASP A 95 7.09 -13.45 1.91
CA ASP A 95 7.05 -12.00 1.76
C ASP A 95 6.35 -11.58 0.45
N HIS A 96 6.18 -10.28 0.31
CA HIS A 96 5.59 -9.59 -0.83
C HIS A 96 6.64 -8.66 -1.43
N CYS A 97 6.85 -8.75 -2.74
CA CYS A 97 7.69 -7.81 -3.48
C CYS A 97 6.81 -6.80 -4.24
N PRO A 98 6.64 -5.56 -3.73
CA PRO A 98 5.73 -4.58 -4.36
C PRO A 98 6.26 -4.02 -5.67
N GLY A 99 7.58 -4.01 -5.86
CA GLY A 99 8.24 -3.51 -7.08
C GLY A 99 8.47 -4.57 -8.16
N CYS A 100 8.11 -5.83 -7.90
CA CYS A 100 8.28 -6.95 -8.82
C CYS A 100 7.15 -6.99 -9.85
N GLU A 101 7.48 -7.24 -11.13
CA GLU A 101 6.47 -7.44 -12.16
C GLU A 101 5.76 -8.80 -12.01
N ASN A 102 4.66 -9.01 -12.74
CA ASN A 102 4.01 -10.32 -12.74
C ASN A 102 4.97 -11.40 -13.27
N GLY A 103 5.14 -12.48 -12.49
CA GLY A 103 6.11 -13.54 -12.75
C GLY A 103 7.48 -13.34 -12.10
N ASP A 104 7.81 -12.14 -11.62
CA ASP A 104 9.08 -11.88 -10.94
C ASP A 104 9.09 -12.47 -9.52
N LEU A 105 10.28 -12.84 -9.06
CA LEU A 105 10.56 -13.35 -7.72
C LEU A 105 11.70 -12.55 -7.10
N ASP A 106 11.56 -12.16 -5.83
CA ASP A 106 12.68 -11.67 -5.04
C ASP A 106 13.07 -12.73 -4.02
N MET A 107 14.25 -13.30 -4.18
CA MET A 107 14.64 -14.54 -3.51
C MET A 107 15.63 -14.27 -2.38
N ALA A 108 15.55 -15.06 -1.30
CA ALA A 108 16.66 -15.09 -0.36
C ALA A 108 17.93 -15.63 -1.06
N LEU A 109 19.10 -15.11 -0.66
CA LEU A 109 20.36 -15.41 -1.35
C LEU A 109 20.65 -16.91 -1.50
N PRO A 110 20.41 -17.78 -0.50
CA PRO A 110 20.69 -19.21 -0.65
C PRO A 110 19.89 -19.89 -1.78
N VAL A 111 18.58 -19.63 -1.87
CA VAL A 111 17.78 -20.20 -2.97
C VAL A 111 18.07 -19.51 -4.31
N PHE A 112 18.38 -18.22 -4.31
CA PHE A 112 18.81 -17.51 -5.51
C PHE A 112 20.09 -18.14 -6.11
N GLN A 113 21.09 -18.39 -5.28
CA GLN A 113 22.35 -19.00 -5.68
C GLN A 113 22.21 -20.47 -6.05
N ALA A 114 21.35 -21.22 -5.37
CA ALA A 114 21.05 -22.60 -5.73
C ALA A 114 20.40 -22.71 -7.12
N THR A 115 19.49 -21.77 -7.44
CA THR A 115 18.70 -21.76 -8.68
C THR A 115 19.49 -21.22 -9.86
N THR A 116 20.22 -20.11 -9.69
CA THR A 116 20.88 -19.37 -10.79
C THR A 116 22.38 -19.64 -10.90
N GLY A 117 23.01 -20.03 -9.78
CA GLY A 117 24.47 -20.12 -9.65
C GLY A 117 25.17 -18.78 -9.42
N HIS A 118 24.42 -17.68 -9.31
CA HIS A 118 24.91 -16.33 -9.05
C HIS A 118 24.57 -15.86 -7.63
N THR A 119 25.27 -14.84 -7.14
CA THR A 119 25.00 -14.24 -5.82
C THR A 119 24.37 -12.84 -5.90
N THR A 120 24.20 -12.32 -7.12
CA THR A 120 23.54 -11.04 -7.39
C THR A 120 23.05 -10.99 -8.85
N GLY A 121 22.40 -9.90 -9.23
CA GLY A 121 21.94 -9.65 -10.60
C GLY A 121 20.45 -9.90 -10.80
N ARG A 122 20.07 -10.00 -12.07
CA ARG A 122 18.69 -10.14 -12.55
C ARG A 122 18.66 -11.28 -13.57
N TRP A 123 18.02 -12.40 -13.24
CA TRP A 123 18.06 -13.61 -14.06
C TRP A 123 16.67 -14.12 -14.38
N LYS A 124 16.42 -14.55 -15.61
CA LYS A 124 15.11 -15.10 -15.96
C LYS A 124 14.88 -16.47 -15.33
N VAL A 125 13.77 -16.63 -14.62
CA VAL A 125 13.32 -17.88 -14.00
C VAL A 125 11.93 -18.27 -14.48
N GLN A 126 11.64 -19.57 -14.45
CA GLN A 126 10.31 -20.14 -14.57
C GLN A 126 9.92 -20.80 -13.25
N TRP A 127 8.68 -20.63 -12.81
CA TRP A 127 8.20 -21.21 -11.56
C TRP A 127 6.72 -21.55 -11.56
N SER A 128 6.31 -22.42 -10.63
CA SER A 128 4.90 -22.79 -10.41
C SER A 128 4.64 -23.08 -8.94
N PHE A 129 3.39 -22.89 -8.49
CA PHE A 129 2.97 -23.37 -7.16
C PHE A 129 3.10 -24.89 -7.07
N VAL A 130 3.60 -25.39 -5.95
CA VAL A 130 3.74 -26.82 -5.64
C VAL A 130 3.32 -27.10 -4.20
N ASP A 131 3.13 -28.39 -3.91
CA ASP A 131 2.94 -28.84 -2.53
C ASP A 131 4.21 -28.61 -1.70
N CYS A 132 4.02 -28.08 -0.49
CA CYS A 132 5.07 -27.89 0.48
C CYS A 132 5.51 -29.22 1.12
N PRO A 133 6.82 -29.42 1.35
CA PRO A 133 7.35 -30.62 2.01
C PRO A 133 7.18 -30.52 3.54
N VAL A 134 5.94 -30.53 4.02
CA VAL A 134 5.59 -30.44 5.44
C VAL A 134 5.85 -31.75 6.18
N GLN A 135 6.07 -31.66 7.49
CA GLN A 135 6.04 -32.80 8.41
C GLN A 135 4.97 -32.57 9.48
N GLY A 136 4.19 -33.61 9.79
CA GLY A 136 3.08 -33.50 10.74
C GLY A 136 1.85 -32.78 10.19
N GLY A 137 0.89 -32.52 11.07
CA GLY A 137 -0.37 -31.86 10.73
C GLY A 137 -0.27 -30.34 10.66
N VAL A 138 -1.37 -29.73 10.19
CA VAL A 138 -1.52 -28.27 10.12
C VAL A 138 -1.38 -27.68 11.52
N LYS A 139 -0.73 -26.53 11.62
CA LYS A 139 -0.65 -25.76 12.87
C LYS A 139 -1.56 -24.55 12.79
N ILE A 140 -2.23 -24.24 13.89
CA ILE A 140 -3.16 -23.12 14.01
C ILE A 140 -2.59 -22.15 15.03
N CYS A 141 -2.15 -20.98 14.57
CA CYS A 141 -1.53 -19.96 15.39
C CYS A 141 -2.50 -18.84 15.70
N ALA A 142 -2.67 -18.47 16.97
CA ALA A 142 -3.46 -17.30 17.34
C ALA A 142 -2.54 -16.09 17.52
N LYS A 143 -2.81 -14.99 16.80
CA LYS A 143 -1.98 -13.79 16.85
C LYS A 143 -1.84 -13.26 18.28
N VAL A 144 -0.68 -12.70 18.62
CA VAL A 144 -0.51 -11.91 19.86
C VAL A 144 -1.61 -10.83 19.92
N GLY A 145 -2.26 -10.72 21.08
CA GLY A 145 -3.43 -9.85 21.29
C GLY A 145 -4.79 -10.53 21.04
N SER A 146 -4.82 -11.78 20.57
CA SER A 146 -6.06 -12.56 20.48
C SER A 146 -6.69 -12.78 21.87
N SER A 147 -8.01 -12.88 21.93
CA SER A 147 -8.81 -13.07 23.12
C SER A 147 -10.18 -13.64 22.75
N GLN A 148 -11.04 -13.85 23.74
CA GLN A 148 -12.43 -14.21 23.49
C GLN A 148 -13.27 -13.11 22.81
N TRP A 149 -12.74 -11.88 22.72
CA TRP A 149 -13.43 -10.73 22.11
C TRP A 149 -12.95 -10.46 20.69
N TRP A 150 -11.68 -10.76 20.39
CA TRP A 150 -11.07 -10.55 19.09
C TRP A 150 -10.08 -11.67 18.80
N LEU A 151 -10.15 -12.29 17.63
CA LEU A 151 -9.33 -13.45 17.29
C LEU A 151 -8.86 -13.37 15.83
N ALA A 152 -7.55 -13.44 15.62
CA ALA A 152 -6.93 -13.64 14.32
C ALA A 152 -6.10 -14.92 14.33
N VAL A 153 -6.33 -15.77 13.33
CA VAL A 153 -5.81 -17.13 13.27
C VAL A 153 -4.99 -17.31 12.00
N GLN A 154 -3.78 -17.83 12.11
CA GLN A 154 -2.92 -18.15 10.98
C GLN A 154 -2.73 -19.67 10.89
N PRO A 155 -3.15 -20.30 9.78
CA PRO A 155 -2.81 -21.69 9.52
C PRO A 155 -1.41 -21.79 8.93
N THR A 156 -0.51 -22.55 9.56
CA THR A 156 0.85 -22.79 9.11
C THR A 156 1.09 -24.30 8.93
N ASN A 157 2.26 -24.67 8.38
CA ASN A 157 2.61 -26.06 8.10
C ASN A 157 1.58 -26.81 7.22
N THR A 158 1.17 -26.19 6.11
CA THR A 158 0.15 -26.72 5.21
C THR A 158 0.75 -27.25 3.91
N VAL A 159 0.26 -28.37 3.39
CA VAL A 159 0.70 -28.92 2.09
C VAL A 159 0.45 -27.94 0.93
N ASN A 160 -0.79 -27.51 0.72
CA ASN A 160 -1.17 -26.72 -0.46
C ASN A 160 -1.56 -25.26 -0.14
N GLY A 161 -1.59 -24.89 1.15
CA GLY A 161 -2.13 -23.63 1.65
C GLY A 161 -3.64 -23.66 1.89
N VAL A 162 -4.14 -22.64 2.61
CA VAL A 162 -5.56 -22.49 2.93
C VAL A 162 -6.18 -21.43 2.02
N ALA A 163 -7.17 -21.83 1.22
CA ALA A 163 -7.92 -20.94 0.34
C ALA A 163 -9.02 -20.17 1.08
N SER A 164 -9.62 -20.78 2.11
CA SER A 164 -10.61 -20.15 2.98
C SER A 164 -10.64 -20.81 4.36
N MET A 165 -11.07 -20.05 5.37
CA MET A 165 -11.22 -20.53 6.75
C MET A 165 -12.55 -20.02 7.32
N SER A 166 -13.17 -20.77 8.21
CA SER A 166 -14.21 -20.31 9.12
C SER A 166 -13.84 -20.60 10.56
N VAL A 167 -14.31 -19.73 11.46
CA VAL A 167 -14.12 -19.84 12.91
C VAL A 167 -15.49 -19.79 13.55
N ASN A 168 -15.84 -20.82 14.31
CA ASN A 168 -17.13 -20.98 14.98
C ASN A 168 -18.35 -20.88 14.04
N GLY A 169 -18.18 -21.25 12.77
CA GLY A 169 -19.23 -21.25 11.75
C GLY A 169 -18.99 -20.21 10.64
N PRO A 170 -19.00 -18.90 10.94
CA PRO A 170 -18.81 -17.86 9.94
C PRO A 170 -17.44 -17.89 9.24
N THR A 171 -17.43 -17.65 7.93
CA THR A 171 -16.20 -17.51 7.13
C THR A 171 -15.39 -16.31 7.60
N CYS A 172 -14.09 -16.52 7.78
CA CYS A 172 -13.14 -15.52 8.18
C CYS A 172 -12.56 -14.82 6.94
N PRO A 173 -12.68 -13.49 6.82
CA PRO A 173 -11.87 -12.76 5.87
C PRO A 173 -10.39 -12.88 6.24
N LEU A 174 -9.53 -12.92 5.23
CA LEU A 174 -8.11 -12.70 5.43
C LEU A 174 -7.91 -11.24 5.87
N PHE A 175 -6.96 -11.00 6.77
CA PHE A 175 -6.44 -9.69 7.15
C PHE A 175 -5.65 -9.12 5.96
N GLY A 176 -6.39 -8.77 4.90
CA GLY A 176 -5.90 -8.66 3.53
C GLY A 176 -4.93 -7.51 3.35
N GLY A 177 -3.70 -7.84 2.96
CA GLY A 177 -2.70 -6.89 2.47
C GLY A 177 -1.59 -6.45 3.44
N THR A 178 -1.61 -6.90 4.69
CA THR A 178 -0.56 -6.58 5.69
C THR A 178 0.03 -7.78 6.44
N ALA A 179 -0.71 -8.89 6.54
CA ALA A 179 -0.25 -10.10 7.21
C ALA A 179 -1.15 -11.30 6.88
N TYR A 180 -0.62 -12.52 6.92
CA TYR A 180 -1.40 -13.74 6.65
C TYR A 180 -2.14 -14.21 7.91
N TYR A 181 -3.31 -13.62 8.21
CA TYR A 181 -4.19 -14.07 9.29
C TYR A 181 -5.65 -14.07 8.83
N PHE A 182 -6.45 -15.03 9.29
CA PHE A 182 -7.89 -15.07 9.13
C PHE A 182 -8.56 -14.50 10.38
N GLN A 183 -9.36 -13.44 10.22
CA GLN A 183 -10.04 -12.80 11.34
C GLN A 183 -11.39 -13.47 11.61
N ALA A 184 -11.55 -14.01 12.82
CA ALA A 184 -12.81 -14.59 13.26
C ALA A 184 -13.92 -13.53 13.27
N GLN A 185 -15.05 -13.84 12.61
CA GLN A 185 -16.24 -12.99 12.64
C GLN A 185 -17.14 -13.28 13.85
N GLN A 186 -16.92 -14.42 14.50
CA GLN A 186 -17.60 -14.81 15.72
C GLN A 186 -16.58 -15.34 16.73
N THR A 187 -16.41 -14.58 17.80
CA THR A 187 -15.46 -14.87 18.87
C THR A 187 -16.16 -15.52 20.07
N ALA A 188 -15.41 -16.36 20.77
CA ALA A 188 -15.86 -17.14 21.92
C ALA A 188 -14.63 -17.45 22.79
N PRO A 189 -14.80 -17.97 24.02
CA PRO A 189 -13.67 -18.44 24.81
C PRO A 189 -12.77 -19.39 24.02
N LEU A 190 -11.46 -19.13 24.03
CA LEU A 190 -10.50 -19.77 23.13
C LEU A 190 -10.20 -21.25 23.44
N GLY A 191 -10.67 -21.75 24.59
CA GLY A 191 -10.40 -23.11 25.07
C GLY A 191 -10.94 -24.23 24.17
N SER A 192 -11.91 -23.94 23.30
CA SER A 192 -12.38 -24.85 22.26
C SER A 192 -12.98 -24.05 21.10
N THR A 193 -12.14 -23.69 20.13
CA THR A 193 -12.52 -22.91 18.95
C THR A 193 -12.70 -23.84 17.76
N GLN A 194 -13.88 -23.85 17.12
CA GLN A 194 -14.08 -24.65 15.92
C GLN A 194 -13.46 -23.94 14.71
N ILE A 195 -12.50 -24.58 14.05
CA ILE A 195 -11.84 -24.10 12.84
C ILE A 195 -12.22 -25.03 11.70
N SER A 196 -12.73 -24.48 10.60
CA SER A 196 -12.84 -25.20 9.32
C SER A 196 -11.99 -24.51 8.27
N MET A 197 -11.21 -25.27 7.51
CA MET A 197 -10.32 -24.76 6.47
C MET A 197 -10.55 -25.52 5.17
N THR A 198 -10.55 -24.81 4.06
CA THR A 198 -10.53 -25.39 2.71
C THR A 198 -9.17 -25.08 2.07
N SER A 199 -8.47 -26.08 1.56
CA SER A 199 -7.19 -25.90 0.86
C SER A 199 -7.40 -25.34 -0.55
N PHE A 200 -6.31 -24.90 -1.18
CA PHE A 200 -6.32 -24.56 -2.60
C PHE A 200 -6.56 -25.77 -3.52
N SER A 201 -6.37 -27.00 -3.03
CA SER A 201 -6.76 -28.25 -3.71
C SER A 201 -8.23 -28.64 -3.50
N GLY A 202 -8.96 -27.93 -2.63
CA GLY A 202 -10.37 -28.19 -2.32
C GLY A 202 -10.62 -29.18 -1.17
N ASP A 203 -9.57 -29.72 -0.53
CA ASP A 203 -9.71 -30.55 0.65
C ASP A 203 -10.12 -29.71 1.87
N MET A 204 -10.96 -30.28 2.73
CA MET A 204 -11.43 -29.60 3.94
C MET A 204 -10.94 -30.28 5.21
N ILE A 205 -10.57 -29.47 6.20
CA ILE A 205 -10.28 -29.90 7.57
C ILE A 205 -11.18 -29.12 8.51
N THR A 206 -11.90 -29.80 9.40
CA THR A 206 -12.63 -29.19 10.51
C THR A 206 -12.15 -29.78 11.82
N ALA A 207 -11.79 -28.93 12.79
CA ALA A 207 -11.29 -29.34 14.09
C ALA A 207 -11.68 -28.34 15.19
N ASN A 208 -11.80 -28.82 16.43
CA ASN A 208 -11.86 -27.94 17.60
C ASN A 208 -10.45 -27.78 18.17
N VAL A 209 -10.04 -26.53 18.41
CA VAL A 209 -8.67 -26.18 18.78
C VAL A 209 -8.70 -25.31 20.04
N ALA A 210 -7.92 -25.71 21.05
CA ALA A 210 -7.64 -24.84 22.19
C ALA A 210 -6.54 -23.84 21.77
N LEU A 211 -6.92 -22.58 21.62
CA LEU A 211 -6.03 -21.52 21.14
C LEU A 211 -5.46 -20.71 22.31
N GLN A 212 -4.19 -20.33 22.19
CA GLN A 212 -3.50 -19.43 23.12
C GLN A 212 -2.89 -18.26 22.34
N PRO A 213 -3.11 -17.01 22.76
CA PRO A 213 -2.55 -15.85 22.07
C PRO A 213 -1.01 -15.91 22.01
N GLY A 214 -0.45 -15.69 20.82
CA GLY A 214 0.99 -15.75 20.58
C GLY A 214 1.56 -17.17 20.44
N GLN A 215 0.71 -18.21 20.37
CA GLN A 215 1.14 -19.61 20.27
C GLN A 215 0.48 -20.32 19.09
N CYS A 216 1.11 -21.42 18.66
CA CYS A 216 0.60 -22.32 17.63
C CYS A 216 0.23 -23.68 18.21
N THR A 217 -0.95 -24.19 17.84
CA THR A 217 -1.44 -25.51 18.23
C THR A 217 -1.41 -26.45 17.02
N GLN A 218 -0.72 -27.58 17.14
CA GLN A 218 -0.62 -28.57 16.07
C GLN A 218 -1.83 -29.51 16.05
N LEU A 219 -2.42 -29.69 14.88
CA LEU A 219 -3.47 -30.67 14.62
C LEU A 219 -2.86 -32.02 14.20
N SER A 220 -3.64 -33.09 14.32
CA SER A 220 -3.25 -34.40 13.76
C SER A 220 -3.54 -34.50 12.26
N GLN A 221 -4.43 -33.66 11.75
CA GLN A 221 -4.87 -33.64 10.35
C GLN A 221 -3.91 -32.82 9.46
N GLN A 222 -3.80 -33.24 8.21
CA GLN A 222 -3.10 -32.52 7.14
C GLN A 222 -3.93 -32.56 5.86
N PHE A 223 -3.79 -31.55 4.99
CA PHE A 223 -4.42 -31.58 3.66
C PHE A 223 -3.80 -32.70 2.82
N LYS A 224 -4.55 -33.22 1.84
CA LYS A 224 -4.00 -34.23 0.94
C LYS A 224 -2.95 -33.62 0.03
N THR A 225 -1.98 -34.43 -0.36
CA THR A 225 -1.05 -34.07 -1.43
C THR A 225 -1.78 -34.08 -2.77
N GLY A 226 -1.73 -32.96 -3.46
CA GLY A 226 -2.31 -32.78 -4.78
C GLY A 226 -1.31 -33.15 -5.85
N GLY A 227 -1.30 -34.41 -6.30
CA GLY A 227 -0.74 -34.74 -7.61
C GLY A 227 -1.55 -34.02 -8.68
N ALA A 228 -0.91 -33.16 -9.47
CA ALA A 228 -1.59 -32.26 -10.41
C ALA A 228 -2.59 -32.98 -11.34
N SER A 229 -3.86 -32.55 -11.36
CA SER A 229 -4.67 -32.45 -12.59
C SER A 229 -5.94 -31.62 -12.38
N PRO A 230 -6.37 -30.83 -13.39
CA PRO A 230 -7.56 -29.99 -13.33
C PRO A 230 -8.82 -30.80 -13.62
N ALA A 231 -9.81 -30.74 -12.74
CA ALA A 231 -11.14 -31.24 -13.05
C ALA A 231 -11.87 -30.23 -13.94
N ASN A 232 -12.19 -30.65 -15.18
CA ASN A 232 -13.14 -29.99 -16.07
C ASN A 232 -14.52 -29.93 -15.38
N PRO A 233 -15.34 -28.89 -15.58
CA PRO A 233 -16.53 -28.66 -14.76
C PRO A 233 -17.64 -29.65 -15.11
N GLN A 234 -18.09 -30.45 -14.13
CA GLN A 234 -19.38 -31.13 -14.20
C GLN A 234 -20.47 -30.24 -13.57
N PRO A 235 -21.71 -30.26 -14.11
CA PRO A 235 -22.79 -29.40 -13.65
C PRO A 235 -23.29 -29.89 -12.27
N GLN A 236 -23.28 -29.02 -11.27
CA GLN A 236 -23.92 -29.33 -9.98
C GLN A 236 -25.43 -29.03 -10.01
N PRO A 237 -26.28 -29.83 -9.33
CA PRO A 237 -27.71 -29.59 -9.20
C PRO A 237 -28.01 -28.40 -8.29
N GLN A 238 -29.01 -27.59 -8.64
CA GLN A 238 -29.49 -26.43 -7.89
C GLN A 238 -29.95 -26.78 -6.46
N PRO A 239 -29.48 -26.05 -5.42
CA PRO A 239 -30.18 -25.87 -4.16
C PRO A 239 -31.17 -24.71 -4.24
N GLN A 240 -32.30 -24.83 -3.52
CA GLN A 240 -33.39 -23.84 -3.45
C GLN A 240 -32.95 -22.45 -2.93
N PRO A 241 -33.72 -21.38 -3.22
CA PRO A 241 -33.26 -20.01 -3.05
C PRO A 241 -33.20 -19.61 -1.57
N GLN A 242 -32.00 -19.29 -1.10
CA GLN A 242 -31.78 -18.46 0.09
C GLN A 242 -31.74 -16.99 -0.35
N PRO A 243 -32.28 -16.02 0.42
CA PRO A 243 -32.26 -14.60 0.06
C PRO A 243 -30.83 -14.14 -0.20
N ALA A 244 -30.61 -13.48 -1.34
CA ALA A 244 -29.28 -13.12 -1.82
C ALA A 244 -28.48 -12.29 -0.79
N PRO A 245 -27.27 -12.73 -0.41
CA PRO A 245 -26.27 -11.85 0.15
C PRO A 245 -25.89 -10.82 -0.92
N GLN A 246 -25.96 -9.55 -0.53
CA GLN A 246 -25.66 -8.41 -1.40
C GLN A 246 -24.23 -8.50 -1.95
N PRO A 247 -23.98 -8.19 -3.24
CA PRO A 247 -22.66 -8.33 -3.87
C PRO A 247 -21.58 -7.53 -3.13
N ALA A 248 -20.38 -8.10 -2.98
CA ALA A 248 -19.18 -7.33 -2.70
C ALA A 248 -18.95 -6.35 -3.87
N PRO A 249 -18.78 -5.04 -3.61
CA PRO A 249 -18.61 -4.06 -4.68
C PRO A 249 -17.31 -4.32 -5.45
N ALA A 250 -17.41 -4.23 -6.79
CA ALA A 250 -16.30 -4.37 -7.70
C ALA A 250 -15.23 -3.30 -7.41
N SER A 251 -13.95 -3.71 -7.41
CA SER A 251 -12.83 -2.78 -7.49
C SER A 251 -12.86 -2.08 -8.85
N VAL A 252 -12.99 -0.76 -8.84
CA VAL A 252 -12.95 0.05 -10.05
C VAL A 252 -11.48 0.22 -10.47
N PRO A 253 -11.08 -0.18 -11.69
CA PRO A 253 -9.72 0.04 -12.17
C PRO A 253 -9.40 1.54 -12.25
N VAL A 254 -8.29 1.95 -11.66
CA VAL A 254 -7.81 3.34 -11.67
C VAL A 254 -6.82 3.52 -12.83
N ALA A 255 -6.95 4.61 -13.59
CA ALA A 255 -5.96 5.01 -14.59
C ALA A 255 -4.61 5.38 -13.91
N PRO A 256 -3.46 5.22 -14.59
CA PRO A 256 -2.17 5.59 -14.00
C PRO A 256 -2.15 7.07 -13.57
N LEU A 257 -1.65 7.31 -12.36
CA LEU A 257 -1.62 8.63 -11.73
C LEU A 257 -0.72 9.60 -12.53
N SER A 258 -1.33 10.66 -13.05
CA SER A 258 -0.64 11.74 -13.77
C SER A 258 -0.09 12.78 -12.80
N ILE A 259 0.80 13.68 -13.24
CA ILE A 259 1.18 14.85 -12.44
C ILE A 259 -0.05 15.63 -11.97
N ALA A 260 -1.11 15.70 -12.79
CA ALA A 260 -2.34 16.38 -12.44
C ALA A 260 -3.04 15.76 -11.21
N SER A 261 -2.98 14.45 -11.01
CA SER A 261 -3.55 13.84 -9.79
C SER A 261 -2.69 14.12 -8.56
N ARG A 262 -1.36 14.24 -8.69
CA ARG A 262 -0.46 14.55 -7.56
C ARG A 262 -0.70 15.93 -6.97
N LEU A 263 -1.11 16.87 -7.81
CA LEU A 263 -1.40 18.26 -7.45
C LEU A 263 -2.75 18.44 -6.76
N GLN A 264 -3.56 17.39 -6.72
CA GLN A 264 -4.90 17.42 -6.14
C GLN A 264 -4.89 17.18 -4.63
N LEU A 265 -3.77 16.82 -4.02
CA LEU A 265 -3.59 16.81 -2.57
C LEU A 265 -2.78 18.05 -2.13
N PRO A 266 -2.97 18.57 -0.90
CA PRO A 266 -2.03 19.53 -0.31
C PRO A 266 -0.61 18.96 -0.40
N LEU A 267 0.34 19.79 -0.79
CA LEU A 267 1.65 19.35 -1.25
C LEU A 267 2.77 20.22 -0.69
N THR A 268 3.99 19.70 -0.76
CA THR A 268 5.22 20.50 -0.58
C THR A 268 5.99 20.54 -1.89
N LEU A 269 6.60 21.67 -2.20
CA LEU A 269 7.55 21.79 -3.30
C LEU A 269 8.96 21.63 -2.76
N THR A 270 9.79 20.84 -3.44
CA THR A 270 11.17 20.55 -3.04
C THR A 270 12.14 20.76 -4.19
N THR A 271 13.30 21.32 -3.87
CA THR A 271 14.46 21.43 -4.77
C THR A 271 15.13 20.07 -5.00
N SER A 272 16.05 19.99 -5.95
CA SER A 272 16.85 18.77 -6.21
C SER A 272 17.76 18.34 -5.04
N SER A 273 18.00 19.23 -4.07
CA SER A 273 18.74 18.95 -2.83
C SER A 273 17.81 18.71 -1.63
N SER A 274 16.53 18.43 -1.89
CA SER A 274 15.50 18.12 -0.89
C SER A 274 15.18 19.25 0.10
N LYS A 275 15.57 20.50 -0.21
CA LYS A 275 15.09 21.68 0.52
C LYS A 275 13.67 22.00 0.10
N GLY A 276 12.78 22.24 1.06
CA GLY A 276 11.40 22.64 0.83
C GLY A 276 11.29 24.12 0.49
N ILE A 277 10.35 24.47 -0.39
CA ILE A 277 9.99 25.86 -0.71
C ILE A 277 8.93 26.32 0.29
N LEU A 278 9.22 27.41 1.00
CA LEU A 278 8.37 27.95 2.05
C LEU A 278 7.97 29.40 1.81
N GLU A 279 6.81 29.77 2.34
CA GLU A 279 6.38 31.15 2.54
C GLU A 279 6.78 31.65 3.93
N TYR A 280 7.29 32.88 4.00
CA TYR A 280 7.54 33.57 5.27
C TYR A 280 7.39 35.09 5.12
N TYR A 281 6.41 35.69 5.81
CA TYR A 281 6.08 37.12 5.71
C TYR A 281 5.92 37.58 4.25
N SER A 282 5.18 36.80 3.46
CA SER A 282 4.98 36.97 2.02
C SER A 282 6.20 36.68 1.14
N GLY A 283 7.42 36.63 1.68
CA GLY A 283 8.60 36.22 0.92
C GLY A 283 8.62 34.71 0.66
N ILE A 284 9.26 34.29 -0.44
CA ILE A 284 9.46 32.88 -0.78
C ILE A 284 10.92 32.49 -0.58
N TYR A 285 11.14 31.42 0.17
CA TYR A 285 12.47 30.95 0.55
C TYR A 285 12.58 29.43 0.40
N MET A 286 13.80 28.91 0.53
CA MET A 286 14.02 27.47 0.69
C MET A 286 14.70 27.15 2.02
N GLY A 287 14.39 25.96 2.57
CA GLY A 287 14.96 25.50 3.83
C GLY A 287 14.76 24.01 4.05
N ASP A 288 15.18 23.51 5.21
CA ASP A 288 14.89 22.12 5.58
C ASP A 288 13.38 21.92 5.69
N ASN A 289 12.87 20.92 4.97
CA ASN A 289 11.45 20.67 4.90
C ASN A 289 10.95 20.11 6.24
N THR A 290 10.47 21.01 7.10
CA THR A 290 9.88 20.66 8.38
C THR A 290 8.40 20.33 8.24
N TYR A 291 7.82 20.35 7.04
CA TYR A 291 6.39 20.17 6.77
C TYR A 291 5.47 21.06 7.62
N SER A 292 5.97 22.19 8.12
CA SER A 292 5.13 23.18 8.80
C SER A 292 4.19 23.86 7.80
N ALA A 293 3.19 24.58 8.28
CA ALA A 293 2.22 25.28 7.42
C ALA A 293 2.88 26.17 6.34
N ASN A 294 4.08 26.67 6.60
CA ASN A 294 4.85 27.51 5.67
C ASN A 294 5.32 26.75 4.41
N PHE A 295 5.51 25.44 4.50
CA PHE A 295 5.94 24.58 3.39
C PHE A 295 4.78 23.94 2.63
N VAL A 296 3.55 24.11 3.12
CA VAL A 296 2.37 23.45 2.57
C VAL A 296 1.68 24.38 1.58
N TRP A 297 1.46 23.85 0.38
CA TRP A 297 0.80 24.53 -0.73
C TRP A 297 -0.41 23.72 -1.17
N THR A 298 -1.39 24.38 -1.77
CA THR A 298 -2.47 23.74 -2.51
C THR A 298 -2.45 24.25 -3.94
N TYR A 299 -2.75 23.38 -4.91
CA TYR A 299 -2.77 23.76 -6.32
C TYR A 299 -4.18 23.70 -6.89
N ASN A 300 -4.65 24.81 -7.44
CA ASN A 300 -5.89 24.84 -8.21
C ASN A 300 -5.55 24.74 -9.71
N ALA A 301 -5.80 23.58 -10.31
CA ALA A 301 -5.50 23.35 -11.72
C ALA A 301 -6.39 24.17 -12.68
N GLY A 302 -7.60 24.57 -12.26
CA GLY A 302 -8.51 25.38 -13.07
C GLY A 302 -8.04 26.83 -13.19
N THR A 303 -7.50 27.39 -12.10
CA THR A 303 -6.99 28.77 -12.07
C THR A 303 -5.47 28.86 -12.27
N GLN A 304 -4.79 27.71 -12.20
CA GLN A 304 -3.33 27.54 -12.21
C GLN A 304 -2.61 28.20 -11.03
N GLN A 305 -3.27 28.35 -9.88
CA GLN A 305 -2.72 29.04 -8.71
C GLN A 305 -2.15 28.07 -7.67
N LEU A 306 -1.00 28.42 -7.10
CA LEU A 306 -0.45 27.82 -5.90
C LEU A 306 -0.83 28.70 -4.70
N GLN A 307 -1.60 28.18 -3.75
CA GLN A 307 -2.02 28.91 -2.56
C GLN A 307 -1.20 28.46 -1.34
N SER A 308 -0.74 29.42 -0.55
CA SER A 308 -0.01 29.15 0.69
C SER A 308 -0.96 28.72 1.81
N ARG A 309 -0.57 27.70 2.58
CA ARG A 309 -1.32 27.27 3.77
C ARG A 309 -1.09 28.19 4.96
N SER A 310 0.11 28.73 5.15
CA SER A 310 0.45 29.66 6.23
C SER A 310 -0.15 31.05 6.03
N ALA A 311 -0.48 31.42 4.79
CA ALA A 311 -1.08 32.69 4.43
C ALA A 311 -2.45 32.48 3.73
N PRO A 312 -3.56 32.41 4.50
CA PRO A 312 -4.89 32.18 3.94
C PRO A 312 -5.25 33.22 2.87
N ASN A 313 -5.82 32.77 1.76
CA ASN A 313 -6.17 33.61 0.61
C ASN A 313 -4.98 34.33 -0.07
N GLN A 314 -3.76 33.84 0.13
CA GLN A 314 -2.57 34.33 -0.57
C GLN A 314 -2.01 33.27 -1.53
N CYS A 315 -1.77 33.67 -2.77
CA CYS A 315 -1.29 32.85 -3.87
C CYS A 315 0.13 33.27 -4.26
N LEU A 316 0.94 32.31 -4.71
CA LEU A 316 2.26 32.58 -5.26
C LEU A 316 2.15 33.52 -6.46
N ASP A 317 2.85 34.64 -6.42
CA ASP A 317 2.76 35.72 -7.38
C ASP A 317 4.17 36.13 -7.81
N ALA A 318 4.37 36.28 -9.13
CA ALA A 318 5.60 36.83 -9.69
C ALA A 318 5.43 38.34 -9.91
N TYR A 319 6.34 39.15 -9.38
CA TYR A 319 6.26 40.60 -9.53
C TYR A 319 7.58 41.21 -9.97
N ARG A 320 7.51 42.40 -10.56
CA ARG A 320 8.69 43.19 -10.93
C ARG A 320 8.99 44.20 -9.83
N GLY A 321 10.19 44.14 -9.26
CA GLY A 321 10.67 45.09 -8.26
C GLY A 321 10.93 46.48 -8.86
N GLY A 322 11.07 47.48 -7.99
CA GLY A 322 11.39 48.86 -8.40
C GLY A 322 12.78 49.00 -9.05
N ASP A 323 13.67 48.04 -8.83
CA ASP A 323 14.98 47.91 -9.47
C ASP A 323 14.91 47.24 -10.86
N GLY A 324 13.72 46.80 -11.27
CA GLY A 324 13.46 46.18 -12.55
C GLY A 324 13.70 44.67 -12.60
N ASN A 325 14.13 44.05 -11.51
CA ASN A 325 14.30 42.60 -11.38
C ASN A 325 12.95 41.90 -11.10
N MET A 326 12.90 40.59 -11.35
CA MET A 326 11.71 39.77 -11.12
C MET A 326 11.84 38.96 -9.84
N TYR A 327 10.77 38.92 -9.05
CA TYR A 327 10.74 38.33 -7.71
C TYR A 327 9.51 37.46 -7.51
N LEU A 328 9.53 36.73 -6.39
CA LEU A 328 8.40 35.96 -5.90
C LEU A 328 7.96 36.51 -4.55
N HIS A 329 6.65 36.58 -4.37
CA HIS A 329 6.01 36.76 -3.08
C HIS A 329 4.69 36.00 -3.06
N THR A 330 3.95 36.09 -1.96
CA THR A 330 2.53 35.78 -1.97
C THR A 330 1.70 37.05 -2.12
N TRP A 331 0.58 36.94 -2.82
CA TRP A 331 -0.35 38.05 -2.98
C TRP A 331 -1.79 37.55 -2.91
N THR A 332 -2.73 38.44 -2.63
CA THR A 332 -4.15 38.07 -2.57
C THR A 332 -4.54 37.31 -3.83
N CYS A 333 -5.11 36.11 -3.65
CA CYS A 333 -5.49 35.24 -4.75
C CYS A 333 -6.52 35.93 -5.65
N ASP A 334 -6.22 36.04 -6.94
CA ASP A 334 -7.09 36.61 -7.97
C ASP A 334 -6.96 35.79 -9.24
N GLU A 335 -8.05 35.09 -9.63
CA GLU A 335 -8.07 34.19 -10.79
C GLU A 335 -7.77 34.90 -12.11
N SER A 336 -8.01 36.22 -12.18
CA SER A 336 -7.73 37.06 -13.33
C SER A 336 -6.28 37.56 -13.39
N ASN A 337 -5.57 37.51 -12.25
CA ASN A 337 -4.19 37.94 -12.18
C ASN A 337 -3.28 36.94 -12.90
N SER A 338 -2.70 37.40 -14.02
CA SER A 338 -1.81 36.58 -14.85
C SER A 338 -0.50 36.24 -14.15
N ASN A 339 -0.05 37.03 -13.18
CA ASN A 339 1.20 36.81 -12.44
C ASN A 339 1.13 35.65 -11.42
N GLN A 340 -0.07 35.11 -11.19
CA GLN A 340 -0.31 34.04 -10.22
C GLN A 340 -0.50 32.67 -10.87
N LYS A 341 -0.23 32.57 -12.18
CA LYS A 341 -0.50 31.35 -12.96
C LYS A 341 0.78 30.54 -13.13
N TRP A 342 0.75 29.31 -12.65
CA TRP A 342 1.89 28.40 -12.59
C TRP A 342 1.56 27.05 -13.21
N ILE A 343 2.48 26.54 -14.03
CA ILE A 343 2.49 25.19 -14.56
C ILE A 343 3.46 24.37 -13.71
N VAL A 344 2.92 23.43 -12.94
CA VAL A 344 3.72 22.48 -12.16
C VAL A 344 3.83 21.18 -12.95
N SER A 345 5.05 20.86 -13.42
CA SER A 345 5.28 19.71 -14.29
C SER A 345 6.57 18.97 -13.92
N GLY A 346 6.42 17.75 -13.39
CA GLY A 346 7.51 16.82 -13.12
C GLY A 346 8.56 17.41 -12.17
N SER A 347 9.63 17.94 -12.74
CA SER A 347 10.76 18.56 -12.06
C SER A 347 10.88 20.07 -12.30
N SER A 348 9.81 20.76 -12.71
CA SER A 348 9.84 22.22 -12.88
C SER A 348 8.53 22.90 -12.51
N VAL A 349 8.66 24.13 -11.99
CA VAL A 349 7.56 25.06 -11.75
C VAL A 349 7.77 26.27 -12.66
N LYS A 350 6.94 26.39 -13.70
CA LYS A 350 7.05 27.42 -14.73
C LYS A 350 5.92 28.41 -14.61
N HIS A 351 6.18 29.67 -14.92
CA HIS A 351 5.12 30.64 -15.05
C HIS A 351 4.27 30.34 -16.30
N ALA A 352 2.95 30.41 -16.19
CA ALA A 352 2.04 30.02 -17.27
C ALA A 352 1.82 31.14 -18.30
N THR A 353 1.83 32.40 -17.87
CA THR A 353 1.61 33.56 -18.76
C THR A 353 2.91 34.14 -19.31
N HIS A 354 3.90 34.42 -18.45
CA HIS A 354 5.21 34.92 -18.86
C HIS A 354 6.10 33.82 -19.41
N ASN A 355 6.37 33.89 -20.72
CA ASN A 355 7.19 32.91 -21.42
C ASN A 355 8.62 32.85 -20.85
N ASN A 356 9.17 31.63 -20.83
CA ASN A 356 10.54 31.36 -20.39
C ASN A 356 10.86 31.79 -18.95
N LEU A 357 9.86 31.85 -18.06
CA LEU A 357 10.08 32.22 -16.66
C LEU A 357 9.88 30.99 -15.75
N CYS A 358 10.92 30.62 -15.01
CA CYS A 358 10.96 29.44 -14.14
C CYS A 358 11.25 29.84 -12.70
N MET A 359 10.70 29.11 -11.74
CA MET A 359 11.10 29.22 -10.34
C MET A 359 12.56 28.76 -10.19
N ASP A 360 13.37 29.57 -9.51
CA ASP A 360 14.82 29.37 -9.35
C ASP A 360 15.19 29.51 -7.86
N ALA A 361 15.65 28.41 -7.28
CA ALA A 361 16.06 28.30 -5.88
C ALA A 361 17.57 28.06 -5.82
N ASN A 362 18.34 29.14 -5.78
CA ASN A 362 19.81 29.09 -5.80
C ASN A 362 20.40 28.82 -4.41
N PRO A 363 21.06 27.66 -4.16
CA PRO A 363 21.65 27.32 -2.85
C PRO A 363 22.74 28.28 -2.38
N SER A 364 23.33 29.04 -3.30
CA SER A 364 24.36 30.05 -2.99
C SER A 364 23.78 31.43 -2.67
N ALA A 365 22.46 31.62 -2.73
CA ALA A 365 21.83 32.88 -2.34
C ALA A 365 21.98 33.06 -0.82
N ALA A 366 22.58 34.19 -0.39
CA ALA A 366 22.92 34.44 1.01
C ALA A 366 21.71 34.42 1.98
N ASN A 367 20.50 34.65 1.47
CA ASN A 367 19.24 34.66 2.24
C ASN A 367 18.32 33.49 1.89
N ASN A 368 18.76 32.51 1.09
CA ASN A 368 17.95 31.41 0.57
C ASN A 368 16.66 31.86 -0.13
N ALA A 369 16.60 33.09 -0.64
CA ALA A 369 15.44 33.57 -1.36
C ALA A 369 15.24 32.78 -2.65
N VAL A 370 13.99 32.44 -2.93
CA VAL A 370 13.58 31.81 -4.18
C VAL A 370 13.03 32.92 -5.06
N GLN A 371 13.44 32.91 -6.32
CA GLN A 371 13.07 33.94 -7.29
C GLN A 371 12.54 33.29 -8.56
N VAL A 372 12.28 34.11 -9.56
CA VAL A 372 12.06 33.65 -10.92
C VAL A 372 13.25 34.02 -11.80
N TRP A 373 13.58 33.15 -12.76
CA TRP A 373 14.68 33.35 -13.69
C TRP A 373 14.31 32.80 -15.08
N PRO A 374 14.96 33.26 -16.17
CA PRO A 374 14.90 32.58 -17.44
C PRO A 374 15.06 31.06 -17.30
N CYS A 375 14.19 30.28 -17.93
CA CYS A 375 14.27 28.82 -17.86
C CYS A 375 15.55 28.32 -18.56
N VAL A 376 16.36 27.54 -17.85
CA VAL A 376 17.60 26.96 -18.35
C VAL A 376 17.55 25.45 -18.19
N LEU A 377 17.65 24.71 -19.31
CA LEU A 377 17.63 23.25 -19.31
C LEU A 377 18.82 22.70 -18.52
N GLY A 378 18.57 21.77 -17.59
CA GLY A 378 19.60 21.14 -16.78
C GLY A 378 20.13 21.99 -15.62
N ASN A 379 19.59 23.20 -15.41
CA ASN A 379 19.94 24.00 -14.24
C ASN A 379 19.32 23.38 -12.98
N SER A 380 20.16 22.93 -12.06
CA SER A 380 19.74 22.29 -10.81
C SER A 380 18.92 23.21 -9.90
N ASN A 381 19.12 24.53 -9.97
CA ASN A 381 18.37 25.49 -9.16
C ASN A 381 16.90 25.58 -9.58
N GLN A 382 16.58 25.18 -10.81
CA GLN A 382 15.22 25.20 -11.37
C GLN A 382 14.56 23.82 -11.35
N MET A 383 15.26 22.81 -10.82
CA MET A 383 14.72 21.48 -10.59
C MET A 383 13.89 21.48 -9.30
N ILE A 384 12.62 21.87 -9.43
CA ILE A 384 11.67 21.98 -8.32
C ILE A 384 10.47 21.08 -8.63
N ALA A 385 10.21 20.14 -7.73
CA ALA A 385 9.19 19.10 -7.90
C ALA A 385 8.24 19.09 -6.70
N VAL A 386 7.07 18.46 -6.90
CA VAL A 386 6.22 18.04 -5.77
C VAL A 386 6.95 16.95 -5.00
N ALA A 387 7.04 17.09 -3.68
CA ALA A 387 7.58 16.06 -2.80
C ALA A 387 6.77 14.77 -2.95
N SER A 388 7.46 13.62 -3.00
CA SER A 388 6.79 12.32 -3.11
C SER A 388 5.82 12.05 -1.95
N VAL A 389 6.11 12.60 -0.77
CA VAL A 389 5.27 12.50 0.43
C VAL A 389 5.24 13.82 1.18
N MET A 390 4.13 14.09 1.86
CA MET A 390 4.00 15.14 2.87
C MET A 390 3.66 14.47 4.22
N LEU A 391 4.56 14.58 5.18
CA LEU A 391 4.49 13.87 6.47
C LEU A 391 3.90 14.74 7.58
N HIS A 392 3.33 14.08 8.58
CA HIS A 392 2.85 14.63 9.85
C HIS A 392 1.71 15.64 9.68
N VAL A 393 0.74 15.31 8.83
CA VAL A 393 -0.40 16.20 8.53
C VAL A 393 -1.60 15.82 9.38
N GLY A 394 -2.00 16.75 10.24
CA GLY A 394 -3.28 16.71 10.93
C GLY A 394 -4.40 17.24 10.05
N ILE A 395 -5.51 16.49 9.97
CA ILE A 395 -6.75 16.93 9.29
C ILE A 395 -7.74 17.35 10.38
N SER A 396 -8.21 18.59 10.37
CA SER A 396 -8.96 19.17 11.49
C SER A 396 -10.24 19.90 11.11
N MET A 397 -11.14 20.01 12.09
CA MET A 397 -12.25 20.95 12.09
C MET A 397 -12.22 21.73 13.41
N ARG A 398 -11.44 22.82 13.45
CA ARG A 398 -11.26 23.62 14.67
C ARG A 398 -12.56 24.19 15.23
N SER A 399 -13.50 24.57 14.36
CA SER A 399 -14.83 25.06 14.77
C SER A 399 -15.63 24.02 15.57
N GLN A 400 -15.30 22.74 15.43
CA GLN A 400 -15.93 21.62 16.13
C GLN A 400 -15.02 21.02 17.22
N ASN A 401 -13.81 21.59 17.39
CA ASN A 401 -12.78 21.10 18.30
C ASN A 401 -12.42 19.61 18.08
N VAL A 402 -12.28 19.21 16.80
CA VAL A 402 -11.94 17.82 16.45
C VAL A 402 -10.81 17.74 15.42
N VAL A 403 -10.12 16.60 15.46
CA VAL A 403 -9.22 16.08 14.43
C VAL A 403 -9.79 14.79 13.86
N PHE A 404 -9.48 14.52 12.61
CA PHE A 404 -9.74 13.24 11.97
C PHE A 404 -8.62 12.26 12.34
N ALA A 405 -8.96 11.22 13.08
CA ALA A 405 -7.98 10.28 13.61
C ALA A 405 -8.26 8.85 13.14
N ALA A 406 -7.19 8.11 12.87
CA ALA A 406 -7.21 6.66 12.76
C ALA A 406 -7.06 6.02 14.14
N ASN A 407 -7.68 4.86 14.30
CA ASN A 407 -7.58 4.01 15.48
C ASN A 407 -6.86 2.70 15.13
N GLN A 408 -6.31 2.01 16.13
CA GLN A 408 -5.57 0.75 15.93
C GLN A 408 -6.43 -0.38 15.35
N ASP A 409 -7.75 -0.32 15.53
CA ASP A 409 -8.72 -1.28 14.98
C ASP A 409 -9.12 -0.99 13.52
N SER A 410 -8.39 -0.10 12.85
CA SER A 410 -8.64 0.38 11.49
C SER A 410 -9.87 1.26 11.32
N SER A 411 -10.63 1.54 12.39
CA SER A 411 -11.69 2.55 12.35
C SER A 411 -11.10 3.96 12.29
N VAL A 412 -11.91 4.91 11.88
CA VAL A 412 -11.59 6.34 11.96
C VAL A 412 -12.66 7.08 12.74
N SER A 413 -12.27 8.16 13.40
CA SER A 413 -13.18 8.96 14.21
C SER A 413 -12.83 10.43 14.16
N PHE A 414 -13.83 11.29 14.36
CA PHE A 414 -13.61 12.68 14.70
C PHE A 414 -13.63 12.82 16.21
N ARG A 415 -12.48 13.17 16.79
CA ARG A 415 -12.30 13.30 18.24
C ARG A 415 -11.48 14.53 18.58
N PRO A 416 -11.51 15.00 19.84
CA PRO A 416 -10.57 16.03 20.28
C PRO A 416 -9.10 15.60 20.07
N PRO A 417 -8.21 16.54 19.77
CA PRO A 417 -6.77 16.26 19.70
C PRO A 417 -6.24 15.91 21.09
N SER A 418 -5.24 15.03 21.16
CA SER A 418 -4.64 14.55 22.40
C SER A 418 -3.12 14.77 22.40
N PRO A 419 -2.55 15.68 23.21
CA PRO A 419 -3.21 16.40 24.31
C PRO A 419 -3.90 17.71 23.88
N SER A 420 -3.48 18.34 22.79
CA SER A 420 -4.07 19.59 22.27
C SER A 420 -3.64 19.84 20.82
N PHE A 421 -4.27 20.81 20.15
CA PHE A 421 -3.84 21.25 18.82
C PHE A 421 -2.39 21.77 18.76
N ASN A 422 -1.85 22.33 19.84
CA ASN A 422 -0.48 22.83 19.89
C ASN A 422 0.56 21.71 20.05
N ALA A 423 0.11 20.51 20.38
CA ALA A 423 0.94 19.32 20.55
C ALA A 423 0.51 18.20 19.59
N LEU A 424 -0.03 18.58 18.43
CA LEU A 424 -0.60 17.62 17.48
C LEU A 424 0.43 16.62 16.96
N ALA A 425 1.70 17.02 16.84
CA ALA A 425 2.81 16.14 16.48
C ALA A 425 3.01 14.93 17.42
N SER A 426 2.48 14.94 18.66
CA SER A 426 2.51 13.76 19.54
C SER A 426 1.25 12.89 19.45
N ASP A 427 0.20 13.36 18.78
CA ASP A 427 -1.04 12.61 18.54
C ASP A 427 -0.93 11.74 17.28
N GLN A 428 -0.19 10.63 17.35
CA GLN A 428 0.06 9.75 16.19
C GLN A 428 -1.21 9.29 15.47
N GLY A 429 -2.33 9.12 16.19
CA GLY A 429 -3.61 8.76 15.58
C GLY A 429 -4.20 9.86 14.69
N ALA A 430 -3.87 11.12 14.95
CA ALA A 430 -4.32 12.27 14.17
C ALA A 430 -3.38 12.63 13.01
N LEU A 431 -2.21 11.99 12.92
CA LEU A 431 -1.22 12.27 11.88
C LEU A 431 -1.41 11.38 10.65
N TRP A 432 -1.34 12.02 9.50
CA TRP A 432 -1.48 11.40 8.19
C TRP A 432 -0.30 11.80 7.29
N THR A 433 0.17 10.83 6.51
CA THR A 433 1.08 11.04 5.39
C THR A 433 0.27 11.13 4.10
N PHE A 434 0.47 12.19 3.34
CA PHE A 434 -0.13 12.35 2.02
C PHE A 434 0.90 11.82 1.01
N ASP A 435 0.59 10.69 0.39
CA ASP A 435 1.48 10.05 -0.57
C ASP A 435 1.11 10.53 -1.98
N HIS A 436 1.95 11.39 -2.55
CA HIS A 436 1.76 11.95 -3.89
C HIS A 436 2.22 11.00 -4.99
N VAL A 437 2.87 9.88 -4.66
CA VAL A 437 3.17 8.80 -5.61
C VAL A 437 1.97 7.90 -5.78
N GLN A 438 1.29 7.59 -4.67
CA GLN A 438 0.13 6.70 -4.65
C GLN A 438 -1.22 7.40 -4.67
N ASN A 439 -1.20 8.72 -4.48
CA ASN A 439 -2.38 9.57 -4.33
C ASN A 439 -3.34 9.05 -3.25
N THR A 440 -2.75 8.66 -2.12
CA THR A 440 -3.45 8.12 -0.95
C THR A 440 -3.18 8.98 0.29
N ILE A 441 -4.04 8.84 1.30
CA ILE A 441 -3.86 9.45 2.62
C ILE A 441 -3.61 8.31 3.60
N LYS A 442 -2.38 8.18 4.09
CA LYS A 442 -1.91 7.06 4.91
C LYS A 442 -1.83 7.46 6.38
N SER A 443 -2.38 6.66 7.28
CA SER A 443 -2.27 6.86 8.71
C SER A 443 -0.83 6.65 9.17
N GLU A 444 -0.29 7.56 9.98
CA GLU A 444 1.04 7.38 10.58
C GLU A 444 1.02 6.45 11.80
N LEU A 445 -0.15 6.27 12.41
CA LEU A 445 -0.35 5.31 13.50
C LEU A 445 -0.29 3.85 13.02
N THR A 446 -0.99 3.54 11.92
CA THR A 446 -1.18 2.14 11.48
C THR A 446 -0.47 1.82 10.16
N GLY A 447 -0.06 2.82 9.40
CA GLY A 447 0.46 2.64 8.06
C GLY A 447 -0.58 2.26 7.01
N LEU A 448 -1.88 2.26 7.36
CA LEU A 448 -2.99 1.94 6.47
C LEU A 448 -3.51 3.19 5.75
N CYS A 449 -4.08 3.03 4.57
CA CYS A 449 -4.64 4.10 3.75
C CYS A 449 -6.11 4.32 4.04
N LEU A 450 -6.54 5.58 4.01
CA LEU A 450 -7.93 5.99 4.10
C LEU A 450 -8.74 5.36 2.96
N ASP A 451 -9.84 4.68 3.29
CA ASP A 451 -10.63 3.88 2.36
C ASP A 451 -12.14 4.11 2.57
N ALA A 452 -12.87 4.29 1.46
CA ALA A 452 -14.32 4.33 1.45
C ALA A 452 -14.91 3.52 0.29
N TYR A 453 -15.15 2.23 0.53
CA TYR A 453 -15.63 1.25 -0.45
C TYR A 453 -17.10 1.38 -0.92
N ARG A 454 -17.88 2.34 -0.40
CA ARG A 454 -19.28 2.57 -0.79
C ARG A 454 -19.56 4.05 -1.01
N GLY A 455 -20.01 4.42 -2.21
CA GLY A 455 -20.45 5.78 -2.53
C GLY A 455 -21.93 6.01 -2.24
N SER A 456 -22.30 6.18 -0.96
CA SER A 456 -23.66 6.55 -0.55
C SER A 456 -23.62 7.42 0.71
N ASN A 457 -24.66 8.24 0.92
CA ASN A 457 -24.78 9.04 2.14
C ASN A 457 -24.77 8.14 3.38
N GLY A 458 -23.90 8.45 4.34
CA GLY A 458 -23.73 7.68 5.57
C GLY A 458 -22.84 6.43 5.43
N ALA A 459 -22.24 6.20 4.26
CA ALA A 459 -21.32 5.09 4.06
C ALA A 459 -20.10 5.21 4.99
N PRO A 460 -19.64 4.11 5.59
CA PRO A 460 -18.51 4.15 6.52
C PRO A 460 -17.22 4.47 5.79
N VAL A 461 -16.39 5.29 6.45
CA VAL A 461 -14.98 5.51 6.10
C VAL A 461 -14.14 4.76 7.12
N HIS A 462 -13.00 4.22 6.70
CA HIS A 462 -12.09 3.45 7.55
C HIS A 462 -10.67 3.50 6.98
N THR A 463 -9.73 2.79 7.60
CA THR A 463 -8.41 2.56 7.01
C THR A 463 -8.27 1.12 6.52
N TYR A 464 -7.55 0.94 5.43
CA TYR A 464 -7.33 -0.36 4.79
C TYR A 464 -5.94 -0.41 4.14
N SER A 465 -5.45 -1.60 3.81
CA SER A 465 -4.14 -1.79 3.19
C SER A 465 -3.97 -0.93 1.94
N CYS A 466 -2.89 -0.15 1.89
CA CYS A 466 -2.62 0.77 0.79
C CYS A 466 -2.45 0.03 -0.54
N SER A 467 -3.18 0.46 -1.57
CA SER A 467 -3.05 -0.09 -2.92
C SER A 467 -3.30 0.96 -4.00
N LEU A 468 -2.35 1.06 -4.93
CA LEU A 468 -2.45 1.88 -6.14
C LEU A 468 -3.62 1.49 -7.06
N SER A 469 -4.05 0.23 -7.01
CA SER A 469 -5.17 -0.28 -7.79
C SER A 469 -6.51 -0.19 -7.07
N ASN A 470 -6.50 0.22 -5.79
CA ASN A 470 -7.72 0.42 -5.04
C ASN A 470 -8.24 1.84 -5.21
N GLY A 471 -9.20 2.00 -6.11
CA GLY A 471 -9.89 3.25 -6.35
C GLY A 471 -10.63 3.84 -5.14
N ASN A 472 -10.93 3.02 -4.12
CA ASN A 472 -11.60 3.46 -2.89
C ASN A 472 -10.68 4.24 -1.94
N GLN A 473 -9.38 4.27 -2.24
CA GLN A 473 -8.35 4.95 -1.46
C GLN A 473 -7.82 6.21 -2.16
N GLN A 474 -8.45 6.58 -3.27
CA GLN A 474 -8.03 7.69 -4.11
C GLN A 474 -8.81 8.93 -3.72
N TRP A 475 -8.10 9.88 -3.15
CA TRP A 475 -8.67 11.11 -2.59
C TRP A 475 -8.09 12.32 -3.32
N GLN A 476 -8.88 13.38 -3.36
CA GLN A 476 -8.46 14.70 -3.81
C GLN A 476 -8.94 15.75 -2.82
N TYR A 477 -8.24 16.86 -2.74
CA TYR A 477 -8.60 18.03 -1.99
C TYR A 477 -8.99 19.16 -2.93
N ASP A 478 -10.13 19.79 -2.64
CA ASP A 478 -10.54 21.01 -3.31
C ASP A 478 -10.24 22.21 -2.41
N PRO A 479 -9.28 23.09 -2.77
CA PRO A 479 -8.94 24.26 -1.96
C PRO A 479 -10.05 25.30 -1.89
N SER A 480 -10.94 25.36 -2.89
CA SER A 480 -12.03 26.34 -2.91
C SER A 480 -13.11 26.00 -1.88
N SER A 481 -13.49 24.72 -1.80
CA SER A 481 -14.51 24.23 -0.87
C SER A 481 -13.93 23.62 0.41
N LYS A 482 -12.60 23.53 0.51
CA LYS A 482 -11.85 22.84 1.59
C LYS A 482 -12.28 21.39 1.82
N ALA A 483 -12.75 20.72 0.78
CA ALA A 483 -13.32 19.38 0.88
C ALA A 483 -12.35 18.31 0.43
N ILE A 484 -12.30 17.19 1.16
CA ILE A 484 -11.62 15.97 0.73
C ILE A 484 -12.65 15.14 -0.06
N LYS A 485 -12.52 15.13 -1.37
CA LYS A 485 -13.42 14.44 -2.30
C LYS A 485 -12.89 13.06 -2.66
N HIS A 486 -13.81 12.12 -2.81
CA HIS A 486 -13.48 10.79 -3.30
C HIS A 486 -13.34 10.81 -4.83
N MET A 487 -12.29 10.19 -5.37
CA MET A 487 -12.02 10.27 -6.82
C MET A 487 -12.88 9.31 -7.65
N ILE A 488 -13.17 8.11 -7.14
CA ILE A 488 -14.02 7.13 -7.85
C ILE A 488 -15.52 7.37 -7.60
N HIS A 489 -15.93 7.49 -6.34
CA HIS A 489 -17.28 7.92 -5.97
C HIS A 489 -17.46 9.42 -6.21
N LYS A 490 -17.49 9.82 -7.49
CA LYS A 490 -17.64 11.21 -7.91
C LYS A 490 -18.88 11.84 -7.26
N GLY A 491 -18.68 13.04 -6.69
CA GLY A 491 -19.73 13.76 -5.97
C GLY A 491 -19.86 13.40 -4.49
N PHE A 492 -19.05 12.47 -3.97
CA PHE A 492 -18.96 12.20 -2.53
C PHE A 492 -17.70 12.80 -1.90
N CYS A 493 -17.86 13.26 -0.66
CA CYS A 493 -16.86 13.93 0.15
C CYS A 493 -16.74 13.21 1.51
N LEU A 494 -15.55 13.23 2.11
CA LEU A 494 -15.40 12.93 3.54
C LEU A 494 -16.26 13.92 4.32
N ASP A 495 -17.05 13.39 5.25
CA ASP A 495 -18.03 14.15 6.03
C ASP A 495 -18.00 13.69 7.48
N MET A 496 -18.20 14.65 8.39
CA MET A 496 -18.49 14.36 9.79
C MET A 496 -19.98 14.57 10.05
N ASP A 497 -20.65 13.51 10.49
CA ASP A 497 -22.00 13.64 11.05
C ASP A 497 -21.94 14.54 12.31
N LEU A 498 -22.49 15.74 12.26
CA LEU A 498 -22.35 16.73 13.33
C LEU A 498 -23.01 16.30 14.65
N GLY A 499 -24.00 15.41 14.60
CA GLY A 499 -24.68 14.90 15.79
C GLY A 499 -23.88 13.81 16.52
N SER A 500 -23.40 12.82 15.77
CA SER A 500 -22.70 11.64 16.31
C SER A 500 -21.18 11.72 16.25
N LYS A 501 -20.62 12.70 15.52
CA LYS A 501 -19.18 12.84 15.19
C LYS A 501 -18.59 11.64 14.45
N LYS A 502 -19.44 10.84 13.83
CA LYS A 502 -19.02 9.69 13.02
C LYS A 502 -18.46 10.18 11.68
N ALA A 503 -17.37 9.56 11.25
CA ALA A 503 -16.84 9.76 9.90
C ALA A 503 -17.64 8.95 8.87
N GLN A 504 -17.97 9.59 7.76
CA GLN A 504 -18.79 9.01 6.70
C GLN A 504 -18.46 9.61 5.34
N LEU A 505 -18.93 8.96 4.27
CA LEU A 505 -19.11 9.64 2.99
C LEU A 505 -20.50 10.28 2.92
N TRP A 506 -20.54 11.49 2.36
CA TRP A 506 -21.77 12.19 2.05
C TRP A 506 -21.62 12.93 0.73
N GLN A 507 -22.73 13.21 0.05
CA GLN A 507 -22.72 14.07 -1.12
C GLN A 507 -22.04 15.41 -0.81
N CYS A 508 -21.15 15.83 -1.70
CA CYS A 508 -20.44 17.09 -1.56
C CYS A 508 -21.43 18.25 -1.57
N SER A 509 -21.51 18.99 -0.47
CA SER A 509 -22.44 20.11 -0.27
C SER A 509 -21.74 21.45 -0.04
N GLY A 510 -20.44 21.42 0.29
CA GLY A 510 -19.70 22.60 0.74
C GLY A 510 -20.08 23.05 2.16
N GLY A 511 -20.92 22.29 2.87
CA GLY A 511 -21.30 22.55 4.25
C GLY A 511 -20.15 22.39 5.24
N ALA A 512 -20.33 22.94 6.44
CA ALA A 512 -19.29 22.98 7.48
C ALA A 512 -18.79 21.59 7.92
N SER A 513 -19.60 20.52 7.75
CA SER A 513 -19.21 19.13 8.04
C SER A 513 -18.17 18.54 7.07
N GLN A 514 -17.86 19.24 5.99
CA GLN A 514 -16.97 18.80 4.91
C GLN A 514 -15.81 19.77 4.66
N GLN A 515 -15.63 20.78 5.52
CA GLN A 515 -14.58 21.79 5.38
C GLN A 515 -13.44 21.49 6.36
N PHE A 516 -12.34 20.96 5.85
CA PHE A 516 -11.20 20.53 6.66
C PHE A 516 -10.04 21.52 6.59
N GLY A 517 -9.37 21.72 7.73
CA GLY A 517 -8.08 22.36 7.81
C GLY A 517 -6.95 21.35 7.84
N TYR A 518 -5.74 21.82 7.52
CA TYR A 518 -4.49 21.05 7.64
C TYR A 518 -3.57 21.68 8.65
N GLU A 519 -2.99 20.88 9.52
CA GLU A 519 -2.19 21.31 10.66
C GLU A 519 -0.98 20.42 10.85
N LYS A 520 0.00 20.93 11.58
CA LYS A 520 1.13 20.16 12.08
C LYS A 520 1.42 20.60 13.51
#